data_AF-A0A1H5BWG9-F1
#
_entry.id   AF-A0A1H5BWG9-F1
#
_cell.length_a   1.000
_cell.length_b   1.000
_cell.length_c   1.000
_cell.angle_alpha   90.00
_cell.angle_beta   90.00
_cell.angle_gamma   90.00
#
_symmetry.space_group_name_H-M   'P 1'
#
loop_
_entity.id
_entity.type
_entity.pdbx_description
1 polymer ?
#
loop_
_entity_poly.entity_id
_entity_poly.type
_entity_poly.pdbx_seq_one_letter_code
_entity_poly.pdbx_strand_id
1 'polypeptide(L)'
;MENVFKYYEFSDFYVDKSDTFLGEEICYSELNSQHFLIFKKNISEEKVTYDLYVSKYSSKKEIGVKPPEILEILVEDYDKSIPEHRVVLRKYLY
;
A
#
# COMPACT_ATOMS: atom_id res chain seq x y z
N MET A 1 10.88 4.98 -6.78
CA MET A 1 10.07 4.49 -5.65
C MET A 1 10.71 3.29 -4.96
N GLU A 2 11.44 2.41 -5.65
CA GLU A 2 12.06 1.18 -5.08
C GLU A 2 12.81 1.34 -3.75
N ASN A 3 13.57 2.42 -3.55
CA ASN A 3 14.29 2.64 -2.28
C ASN A 3 13.35 2.84 -1.09
N VAL A 4 12.15 3.39 -1.30
CA VAL A 4 11.15 3.58 -0.25
C VAL A 4 10.58 2.22 0.16
N PHE A 5 10.20 1.40 -0.81
CA PHE A 5 9.65 0.06 -0.55
C PHE A 5 10.64 -0.84 0.18
N LYS A 6 11.90 -0.86 -0.26
CA LYS A 6 12.96 -1.63 0.41
C LYS A 6 13.24 -1.12 1.82
N TYR A 7 13.29 0.20 2.02
CA TYR A 7 13.59 0.79 3.32
C TYR A 7 12.49 0.49 4.36
N TYR A 8 11.23 0.45 3.94
CA TYR A 8 10.08 0.21 4.81
C TYR A 8 9.56 -1.24 4.72
N GLU A 9 10.39 -2.17 4.23
CA GLU A 9 10.11 -3.62 4.19
C GLU A 9 8.78 -3.99 3.52
N PHE A 10 8.42 -3.28 2.44
CA PHE A 10 7.28 -3.66 1.62
C PHE A 10 7.58 -4.95 0.85
N SER A 11 6.53 -5.76 0.66
CA SER A 11 6.56 -6.94 -0.19
C SER A 11 6.88 -6.59 -1.65
N ASP A 12 7.16 -7.62 -2.45
CA ASP A 12 7.11 -7.48 -3.90
C ASP A 12 5.69 -7.12 -4.35
N PHE A 13 5.59 -6.49 -5.52
CA PHE A 13 4.31 -6.20 -6.16
C PHE A 13 3.69 -7.48 -6.72
N TYR A 14 2.39 -7.63 -6.51
CA TYR A 14 1.60 -8.71 -7.08
C TYR A 14 0.19 -8.23 -7.41
N VAL A 15 -0.46 -8.92 -8.35
CA VAL A 15 -1.81 -8.57 -8.80
C VAL A 15 -2.83 -8.87 -7.71
N ASP A 16 -3.65 -7.87 -7.40
CA ASP A 16 -4.81 -8.02 -6.52
C ASP A 16 -5.87 -8.96 -7.14
N LYS A 17 -6.37 -9.91 -6.37
CA LYS A 17 -7.49 -10.80 -6.72
C LYS A 17 -8.66 -10.69 -5.75
N SER A 18 -8.66 -9.67 -4.89
CA SER A 18 -9.69 -9.44 -3.88
C SER A 18 -10.85 -8.56 -4.36
N ASP A 19 -10.80 -8.08 -5.61
CA ASP A 19 -11.67 -7.05 -6.20
C ASP A 19 -11.60 -5.67 -5.50
N THR A 20 -10.76 -5.50 -4.47
CA THR A 20 -10.67 -4.25 -3.70
C THR A 20 -9.87 -3.18 -4.44
N PHE A 21 -8.79 -3.59 -5.11
CA PHE A 21 -7.91 -2.70 -5.85
C PHE A 21 -8.11 -2.83 -7.36
N LEU A 22 -9.26 -3.35 -7.79
CA LEU A 22 -9.68 -3.48 -9.19
C LEU A 22 -8.71 -4.30 -10.08
N GLY A 23 -7.99 -5.26 -9.48
CA GLY A 23 -7.02 -6.07 -10.21
C GLY A 23 -5.67 -5.39 -10.47
N GLU A 24 -5.41 -4.25 -9.84
CA GLU A 24 -4.14 -3.54 -9.94
C GLU A 24 -3.03 -4.25 -9.13
N GLU A 25 -1.78 -3.90 -9.42
CA GLU A 25 -0.64 -4.40 -8.66
C GLU A 25 -0.57 -3.71 -7.29
N ILE A 26 -0.44 -4.50 -6.23
CA ILE A 26 -0.31 -4.02 -4.87
C ILE A 26 0.95 -4.58 -4.21
N CYS A 27 1.49 -3.85 -3.25
CA CYS A 27 2.46 -4.36 -2.29
C CYS A 27 2.07 -3.89 -0.88
N TYR A 28 2.54 -4.61 0.15
CA TYR A 28 2.17 -4.30 1.52
C TYR A 28 3.34 -4.34 2.48
N SER A 29 3.20 -3.63 3.61
CA SER A 29 4.09 -3.71 4.77
C SER A 29 3.25 -3.95 6.03
N GLU A 30 3.78 -4.76 6.95
CA GLU A 30 3.09 -5.18 8.17
C GLU A 30 3.31 -4.15 9.28
N LEU A 31 2.24 -3.52 9.77
CA LEU A 31 2.30 -2.62 10.93
C LEU A 31 2.17 -3.41 12.25
N ASN A 32 1.30 -4.40 12.24
CA ASN A 32 1.11 -5.39 13.31
C ASN A 32 0.37 -6.61 12.74
N SER A 33 -0.04 -7.54 13.60
CA SER A 33 -0.68 -8.80 13.18
C SER A 33 -1.97 -8.65 12.37
N GLN A 34 -2.64 -7.49 12.45
CA GLN A 34 -3.91 -7.24 11.77
C GLN A 34 -3.92 -5.99 10.88
N HIS A 35 -2.95 -5.10 11.00
CA HIS A 35 -2.91 -3.83 10.26
C HIS A 35 -1.75 -3.79 9.28
N PHE A 36 -2.03 -3.31 8.08
CA PHE A 36 -1.09 -3.32 6.97
C PHE A 36 -1.15 -2.01 6.20
N LEU A 37 0.00 -1.49 5.82
CA LEU A 37 0.09 -0.45 4.80
C LEU A 37 0.08 -1.11 3.43
N ILE A 38 -0.69 -0.58 2.50
CA ILE A 38 -0.76 -1.10 1.13
C ILE A 38 -0.48 0.02 0.17
N PHE A 39 0.48 -0.19 -0.73
CA PHE A 39 0.61 0.62 -1.92
C PHE A 39 -0.12 -0.04 -3.07
N LYS A 40 -1.03 0.70 -3.68
CA LYS A 40 -1.63 0.37 -4.96
C LYS A 40 -0.85 1.09 -6.05
N LYS A 41 -0.33 0.35 -7.02
CA LYS A 41 0.31 0.91 -8.21
C LYS A 41 -0.75 1.13 -9.27
N ASN A 42 -1.01 2.39 -9.63
CA ASN A 42 -1.88 2.72 -10.75
C ASN A 42 -1.02 3.02 -11.97
N ILE A 43 -1.28 2.29 -13.05
CA ILE A 43 -0.62 2.51 -14.33
C ILE A 43 -1.61 3.24 -15.24
N SER A 44 -1.37 4.52 -15.48
CA SER A 44 -2.04 5.29 -16.53
C SER A 44 -1.14 5.38 -17.75
N GLU A 45 -1.71 5.65 -18.93
CA GLU A 45 -1.00 5.67 -20.22
C GLU A 45 0.25 6.58 -20.23
N GLU A 46 0.30 7.58 -19.34
CA GLU A 46 1.37 8.59 -19.28
C GLU A 46 2.22 8.57 -18.00
N LYS A 47 1.75 7.92 -16.91
CA LYS A 47 2.47 7.90 -15.63
C LYS A 47 2.12 6.70 -14.75
N VAL A 48 3.08 6.31 -13.92
CA VAL A 48 2.88 5.36 -12.82
C VAL A 48 2.74 6.16 -11.53
N THR A 49 1.60 6.00 -10.86
CA THR A 49 1.32 6.62 -9.56
C THR A 49 1.10 5.55 -8.50
N TYR A 50 1.23 5.94 -7.23
CA TYR A 50 1.11 5.02 -6.12
C TYR A 50 0.19 5.62 -5.06
N ASP A 51 -0.88 4.93 -4.73
CA ASP A 51 -1.76 5.35 -3.64
C ASP A 51 -1.43 4.54 -2.39
N LEU A 52 -1.32 5.22 -1.25
CA LEU A 52 -1.04 4.61 0.04
C LEU A 52 -2.33 4.45 0.83
N TYR A 53 -2.57 3.23 1.29
CA TYR A 53 -3.70 2.86 2.13
C TYR A 53 -3.22 2.31 3.46
N VAL A 54 -4.06 2.46 4.48
CA VAL A 54 -4.03 1.63 5.67
C VAL A 54 -5.21 0.66 5.62
N SER A 55 -4.93 -0.59 5.97
CA SER A 55 -5.92 -1.65 5.90
C SER A 55 -5.88 -2.54 7.13
N LYS A 56 -7.00 -3.18 7.41
CA LYS A 56 -7.13 -4.23 8.43
C LYS A 56 -7.54 -5.54 7.78
N TYR A 57 -6.79 -6.60 8.11
CA TYR A 57 -7.07 -7.97 7.71
C TYR A 57 -6.96 -8.89 8.92
N SER A 58 -7.64 -10.04 8.87
CA SER A 58 -7.45 -11.06 9.90
C SER A 58 -6.07 -11.74 9.81
N SER A 59 -5.47 -11.77 8.61
CA SER A 59 -4.12 -12.25 8.37
C SER A 59 -3.53 -11.67 7.10
N LYS A 60 -2.20 -11.49 7.06
CA LYS A 60 -1.46 -11.07 5.84
C LYS A 60 -1.69 -11.95 4.61
N LYS A 61 -2.08 -13.22 4.81
CA LYS A 61 -2.40 -14.16 3.72
C LYS A 61 -3.66 -13.77 2.93
N GLU A 62 -4.49 -12.89 3.50
CA GLU A 62 -5.73 -12.44 2.87
C GLU A 62 -5.53 -11.23 1.97
N ILE A 63 -4.41 -10.52 2.12
CA ILE A 63 -4.10 -9.31 1.34
C ILE A 63 -3.98 -9.69 -0.14
N GLY A 64 -4.83 -9.10 -0.95
CA GLY A 64 -4.90 -9.38 -2.38
C GLY A 64 -5.68 -10.64 -2.76
N VAL A 65 -6.36 -11.29 -1.80
CA VAL A 65 -7.21 -12.48 -2.03
C VAL A 65 -8.64 -12.24 -1.55
N LYS A 66 -8.79 -11.58 -0.39
CA LYS A 66 -10.10 -11.20 0.17
C LYS A 66 -10.16 -9.70 0.37
N PRO A 67 -11.36 -9.10 0.40
CA PRO A 67 -11.49 -7.71 0.78
C PRO A 67 -11.07 -7.48 2.24
N PRO A 68 -10.49 -6.32 2.56
CA PRO A 68 -10.12 -5.96 3.92
C PRO A 68 -11.36 -5.75 4.81
N GLU A 69 -11.18 -5.90 6.12
CA GLU A 69 -12.21 -5.51 7.10
C GLU A 69 -12.35 -3.99 7.19
N ILE A 70 -11.23 -3.27 7.05
CA ILE A 70 -11.16 -1.80 7.04
C ILE A 70 -10.17 -1.40 5.96
N LEU A 71 -10.52 -0.41 5.14
CA LEU A 71 -9.62 0.21 4.19
C LEU A 71 -9.81 1.73 4.24
N GLU A 72 -8.72 2.45 4.44
CA GLU A 72 -8.70 3.91 4.41
C GLU A 72 -7.52 4.40 3.56
N ILE A 73 -7.78 5.42 2.76
CA ILE A 73 -6.74 6.05 1.94
C ILE A 73 -6.00 7.08 2.77
N LEU A 74 -4.67 6.96 2.81
CA LEU A 74 -3.81 7.88 3.53
C LEU A 74 -3.26 8.98 2.63
N VAL A 75 -2.84 8.61 1.42
CA VAL A 75 -2.24 9.53 0.44
C VAL A 75 -2.56 9.03 -0.97
N GLU A 76 -3.10 9.91 -1.81
CA GLU A 76 -3.22 9.72 -3.26
C GLU A 76 -1.97 10.26 -3.97
N ASP A 77 -1.56 9.60 -5.06
CA ASP A 77 -0.39 9.97 -5.88
C ASP A 77 0.85 10.26 -5.01
N TYR A 78 1.22 9.28 -4.18
CA TYR A 78 2.32 9.36 -3.25
C TYR A 78 3.63 9.75 -3.96
N ASP A 79 4.03 11.00 -3.74
CA ASP A 79 5.36 11.49 -4.08
C ASP A 79 6.29 11.53 -2.87
N LYS A 80 7.38 10.76 -2.92
CA LYS A 80 8.45 10.75 -1.90
C LYS A 80 9.15 12.10 -1.74
N SER A 81 9.02 13.01 -2.70
CA SER A 81 9.65 14.34 -2.69
C SER A 81 8.89 15.30 -1.76
N ILE A 82 7.59 15.06 -1.57
CA ILE A 82 6.69 15.83 -0.72
C ILE A 82 6.92 15.44 0.75
N PRO A 83 7.32 16.40 1.64
CA PRO A 83 7.55 16.12 3.05
C PRO A 83 6.36 15.50 3.78
N GLU A 84 5.15 15.98 3.50
CA GLU A 84 3.89 15.56 4.12
C GLU A 84 3.65 14.07 3.89
N HIS A 85 3.87 13.59 2.67
CA HIS A 85 3.74 12.18 2.32
C HIS A 85 4.72 11.31 3.12
N ARG A 86 5.97 11.78 3.26
CA ARG A 86 6.98 11.08 4.09
C ARG A 86 6.61 11.05 5.58
N VAL A 87 5.96 12.10 6.09
CA VAL A 87 5.52 12.16 7.49
C VAL A 87 4.45 11.10 7.76
N VAL A 88 3.53 10.88 6.82
CA VAL A 88 2.50 9.85 6.96
C VAL A 88 3.13 8.46 7.14
N LEU A 89 4.04 8.04 6.26
CA LEU A 89 4.72 6.74 6.41
C LEU A 89 5.41 6.61 7.78
N ARG A 90 6.10 7.67 8.23
CA ARG A 90 6.78 7.66 9.52
C ARG A 90 5.82 7.50 10.69
N LYS A 91 4.62 8.10 10.64
CA LYS A 91 3.62 8.02 11.72
C LYS A 91 3.09 6.60 11.93
N TYR A 92 3.07 5.78 10.90
CA TYR A 92 2.56 4.40 10.98
C TYR A 92 3.67 3.38 11.24
N LEU A 93 4.90 3.66 10.81
CA LEU A 93 6.04 2.72 10.91
C LEU A 93 6.99 3.01 12.09
N TYR A 94 6.85 4.14 12.78
CA TYR A 94 7.64 4.55 13.96
C TYR A 94 6.76 5.22 15.01
#